data_AF-A0A957NIB4-F1
#
_entry.id   AF-A0A957NIB4-F1
#
_cell.length_a   1.000
_cell.length_b   1.000
_cell.length_c   1.000
_cell.angle_alpha   90.00
_cell.angle_beta   90.00
_cell.angle_gamma   90.00
#
_symmetry.space_group_name_H-M   'P 1'
#
loop_
_entity.id
_entity.type
_entity.pdbx_description
1 polymer ?
#
loop_
_entity_poly.entity_id
_entity_poly.type
_entity_poly.pdbx_seq_one_letter_code
_entity_poly.pdbx_strand_id
1 'polypeptide(L)'
;MQAYEHLIITLQDAKCATSQRHAAFAELVGRFGNMAFGYAFQVLGNEQLAQDVTQEVFLAAYQRLPQLREPAAFPGWLRRIVHTQCHRITRVKRLENVPLAHVANRPAAEADWTQRIA
;
A
#
# COMPACT_ATOMS: atom_id res chain seq x y z
N MET A 1 9.10 -9.60 -22.42
CA MET A 1 8.61 -9.12 -21.10
C MET A 1 9.68 -9.11 -20.00
N GLN A 2 10.93 -9.57 -20.21
CA GLN A 2 11.99 -9.52 -19.18
C GLN A 2 12.89 -8.28 -19.27
N ALA A 3 12.30 -7.09 -19.43
CA ALA A 3 13.07 -5.87 -19.65
C ALA A 3 13.35 -5.06 -18.37
N TYR A 4 12.84 -5.42 -17.19
CA TYR A 4 12.98 -4.59 -15.97
C TYR A 4 13.89 -5.23 -14.91
N GLU A 5 14.22 -6.51 -15.02
CA GLU A 5 15.04 -7.22 -14.02
C GLU A 5 16.41 -6.56 -13.83
N HIS A 6 17.03 -6.09 -14.93
CA HIS A 6 18.30 -5.36 -14.88
C HIS A 6 18.21 -4.03 -14.08
N LEU A 7 17.03 -3.38 -14.08
CA LEU A 7 16.80 -2.17 -13.29
C LEU A 7 16.83 -2.50 -11.79
N ILE A 8 16.19 -3.61 -11.40
CA ILE A 8 16.20 -4.08 -10.01
C ILE A 8 17.64 -4.42 -9.58
N ILE A 9 18.37 -5.16 -10.40
CA ILE A 9 19.77 -5.53 -10.10
C ILE A 9 20.62 -4.28 -9.93
N THR A 10 20.48 -3.29 -10.82
CA THR A 10 21.17 -2.00 -10.74
C THR A 10 20.84 -1.24 -9.44
N LEU A 11 19.59 -1.26 -9.01
CA LEU A 11 19.15 -0.60 -7.78
C LEU A 11 19.66 -1.29 -6.51
N GLN A 12 19.91 -2.60 -6.58
CA GLN A 12 20.42 -3.40 -5.47
C GLN A 12 21.95 -3.38 -5.37
N ASP A 13 22.65 -3.04 -6.44
CA ASP A 13 24.11 -2.97 -6.45
C ASP A 13 24.62 -1.73 -5.68
N ALA A 14 25.34 -1.99 -4.59
CA ALA A 14 25.97 -0.96 -3.78
C ALA A 14 27.11 -0.21 -4.49
N LYS A 15 27.65 -0.77 -5.59
CA LYS A 15 28.73 -0.17 -6.39
C LYS A 15 28.23 0.84 -7.41
N CYS A 16 26.93 0.84 -7.73
CA CYS A 16 26.35 1.77 -8.69
C CYS A 16 26.35 3.20 -8.16
N ALA A 17 26.68 4.14 -9.04
CA ALA A 17 26.59 5.56 -8.74
C ALA A 17 25.15 5.95 -8.38
N THR A 18 24.97 6.92 -7.49
CA THR A 18 23.64 7.39 -7.07
C THR A 18 22.80 7.88 -8.25
N SER A 19 23.40 8.55 -9.24
CA SER A 19 22.72 8.97 -10.47
C SER A 19 22.18 7.80 -11.29
N GLN A 20 22.94 6.70 -11.36
CA GLN A 20 22.53 5.48 -12.06
C GLN A 20 21.35 4.80 -11.37
N ARG A 21 21.39 4.73 -10.03
CA ARG A 21 20.25 4.21 -9.24
C ARG A 21 19.01 5.09 -9.40
N HIS A 22 19.16 6.42 -9.40
CA HIS A 22 18.03 7.31 -9.65
C HIS A 22 17.43 7.12 -11.06
N ALA A 23 18.26 6.98 -12.09
CA ALA A 23 17.79 6.74 -13.45
C ALA A 23 17.04 5.40 -13.56
N ALA A 24 17.61 4.33 -13.00
CA ALA A 24 16.97 3.01 -12.99
C ALA A 24 15.64 3.02 -12.23
N PHE A 25 15.57 3.77 -11.12
CA PHE A 25 14.33 3.91 -10.35
C PHE A 25 13.27 4.72 -11.11
N ALA A 26 13.66 5.83 -11.74
CA ALA A 26 12.76 6.65 -12.54
C ALA A 26 12.14 5.85 -13.70
N GLU A 27 12.95 5.02 -14.36
CA GLU A 27 12.46 4.13 -15.41
C GLU A 27 11.47 3.09 -14.87
N LEU A 28 11.75 2.53 -13.69
CA LEU A 28 10.87 1.59 -13.03
C LEU A 28 9.53 2.24 -12.63
N VAL A 29 9.55 3.49 -12.12
CA VAL A 29 8.34 4.29 -11.88
C VAL A 29 7.57 4.49 -13.18
N GLY A 30 8.24 4.89 -14.27
CA GLY A 30 7.59 5.10 -15.57
C GLY A 30 6.91 3.84 -16.11
N ARG A 31 7.51 2.66 -15.91
CA ARG A 31 6.96 1.38 -16.40
C ARG A 31 5.79 0.86 -15.56
N PHE A 32 5.83 1.04 -14.25
CA PHE A 32 4.83 0.47 -13.34
C PHE A 32 3.83 1.48 -12.78
N GLY A 33 4.02 2.78 -13.05
CA GLY A 33 3.21 3.87 -12.54
C GLY A 33 1.73 3.72 -12.87
N ASN A 34 1.41 3.51 -14.15
CA ASN A 34 0.03 3.33 -14.61
C ASN A 34 -0.64 2.09 -13.97
N MET A 35 0.12 1.02 -13.72
CA MET A 35 -0.39 -0.18 -13.08
C MET A 35 -0.72 0.07 -11.60
N ALA A 36 0.20 0.74 -10.87
CA ALA A 36 -0.02 1.09 -9.47
C ALA A 36 -1.18 2.08 -9.31
N PHE A 37 -1.23 3.11 -10.15
CA PHE A 37 -2.31 4.10 -10.17
C PHE A 37 -3.65 3.46 -10.53
N GLY A 38 -3.71 2.67 -11.61
CA GLY A 38 -4.94 2.00 -12.03
C GLY A 38 -5.49 1.08 -10.94
N TYR A 39 -4.62 0.32 -10.27
CA TYR A 39 -5.02 -0.51 -9.13
C TYR A 39 -5.55 0.37 -7.98
N ALA A 40 -4.81 1.40 -7.57
CA ALA A 40 -5.21 2.27 -6.47
C ALA A 40 -6.53 2.98 -6.76
N PHE A 41 -6.73 3.46 -7.99
CA PHE A 41 -7.96 4.08 -8.43
C PHE A 41 -9.14 3.10 -8.40
N GLN A 42 -8.96 1.86 -8.84
CA GLN A 42 -10.01 0.83 -8.76
C GLN A 42 -10.44 0.53 -7.31
N VAL A 43 -9.52 0.61 -6.34
CA VAL A 43 -9.84 0.34 -4.93
C VAL A 43 -10.42 1.56 -4.21
N LEU A 44 -9.92 2.76 -4.51
CA LEU A 44 -10.23 3.98 -3.75
C LEU A 44 -11.35 4.82 -4.39
N GLY A 45 -11.58 4.69 -5.70
CA GLY A 45 -12.59 5.43 -6.46
C GLY A 45 -12.36 6.95 -6.48
N ASN A 46 -11.17 7.43 -6.10
CA ASN A 46 -10.83 8.84 -6.02
C ASN A 46 -9.44 9.06 -6.64
N GLU A 47 -9.36 9.95 -7.62
CA GLU A 47 -8.14 10.21 -8.38
C GLU A 47 -7.02 10.78 -7.50
N GLN A 48 -7.31 11.80 -6.68
CA GLN A 48 -6.31 12.43 -5.83
C GLN A 48 -5.70 11.42 -4.84
N LEU A 49 -6.55 10.64 -4.17
CA LEU A 49 -6.09 9.59 -3.26
C LEU A 49 -5.30 8.50 -3.98
N ALA A 50 -5.67 8.15 -5.22
CA ALA A 50 -4.92 7.19 -6.02
C ALA A 50 -3.54 7.71 -6.42
N GLN A 51 -3.41 9.01 -6.76
CA GLN A 51 -2.13 9.65 -7.02
C GLN A 51 -1.24 9.64 -5.78
N ASP A 52 -1.79 10.03 -4.63
CA ASP A 52 -1.06 10.05 -3.35
C ASP A 52 -0.58 8.64 -2.97
N VAL A 53 -1.45 7.63 -3.04
CA VAL A 53 -1.07 6.24 -2.79
C VAL A 53 0.00 5.75 -3.75
N THR A 54 -0.10 6.11 -5.04
CA THR A 54 0.90 5.70 -6.02
C THR A 54 2.28 6.22 -5.64
N GLN A 55 2.37 7.46 -5.17
CA GLN A 55 3.64 8.03 -4.69
C GLN A 55 4.15 7.28 -3.45
N GLU A 56 3.29 7.04 -2.46
CA GLU A 56 3.65 6.28 -1.25
C GLU A 56 4.12 4.85 -1.57
N VAL A 57 3.50 4.20 -2.55
CA VAL A 57 3.87 2.87 -3.03
C VAL A 57 5.29 2.87 -3.56
N PHE A 58 5.65 3.83 -4.41
CA PHE A 58 7.01 3.89 -4.96
C PHE A 58 8.04 4.30 -3.90
N LEU A 59 7.70 5.18 -2.96
CA LEU A 59 8.57 5.48 -1.83
C LEU A 59 8.84 4.23 -0.98
N ALA A 60 7.78 3.48 -0.64
CA ALA A 60 7.90 2.22 0.09
C ALA A 60 8.66 1.16 -0.73
N ALA A 61 8.46 1.13 -2.04
CA ALA A 61 9.20 0.26 -2.93
C ALA A 61 10.70 0.59 -2.87
N TYR A 62 11.09 1.85 -3.06
CA TYR A 62 12.48 2.29 -3.02
C TYR A 62 13.20 1.85 -1.73
N GLN A 63 12.55 2.04 -0.58
CA GLN A 63 13.11 1.68 0.73
C GLN A 63 13.26 0.16 0.93
N ARG A 64 12.35 -0.63 0.37
CA ARG A 64 12.27 -2.09 0.60
C ARG A 64 12.89 -2.92 -0.53
N LEU A 65 13.20 -2.30 -1.66
CA LEU A 65 13.75 -2.95 -2.85
C LEU A 65 15.06 -3.71 -2.58
N PRO A 66 15.98 -3.25 -1.70
CA PRO A 66 17.18 -4.02 -1.34
C PRO A 66 16.86 -5.39 -0.70
N GLN A 67 15.65 -5.59 -0.18
CA GLN A 67 15.22 -6.84 0.46
C GLN A 67 14.57 -7.82 -0.53
N LEU A 68 14.30 -7.40 -1.77
CA LEU A 68 13.69 -8.23 -2.79
C LEU A 68 14.71 -9.25 -3.32
N ARG A 69 14.57 -10.52 -2.94
CA ARG A 69 15.56 -11.56 -3.32
C ARG A 69 15.52 -11.93 -4.79
N GLU A 70 14.34 -11.91 -5.40
CA GLU A 70 14.13 -12.33 -6.78
C GLU A 70 13.64 -11.14 -7.63
N PRO A 71 14.48 -10.59 -8.51
CA PRO A 71 14.12 -9.46 -9.38
C PRO A 71 12.86 -9.69 -10.23
N ALA A 72 12.66 -10.92 -10.72
CA ALA A 72 11.49 -11.29 -11.52
C ALA A 72 10.17 -11.22 -10.74
N ALA A 73 10.20 -11.30 -9.41
CA ALA A 73 9.02 -11.21 -8.56
C ALA A 73 8.52 -9.76 -8.37
N PHE A 74 9.24 -8.76 -8.87
CA PHE A 74 8.95 -7.34 -8.64
C PHE A 74 7.50 -6.94 -8.94
N PRO A 75 6.85 -7.34 -10.06
CA PRO A 75 5.47 -6.91 -10.34
C PRO A 75 4.46 -7.41 -9.30
N GLY A 76 4.58 -8.66 -8.88
CA GLY A 76 3.72 -9.25 -7.85
C GLY A 76 3.98 -8.62 -6.48
N TRP A 77 5.25 -8.37 -6.16
CA TRP A 77 5.67 -7.69 -4.95
C TRP A 77 5.15 -6.25 -4.88
N LEU A 78 5.27 -5.48 -5.96
CA LEU A 78 4.77 -4.10 -6.05
C LEU A 78 3.25 -4.05 -5.89
N ARG A 79 2.51 -4.95 -6.56
CA ARG A 79 1.05 -5.08 -6.37
C ARG A 79 0.66 -5.31 -4.92
N ARG A 80 1.45 -6.08 -4.16
CA ARG A 80 1.22 -6.29 -2.73
C ARG A 80 1.40 -5.02 -1.91
N ILE A 81 2.38 -4.18 -2.28
CA ILE A 81 2.56 -2.85 -1.65
C ILE A 81 1.34 -1.97 -1.95
N VAL A 82 0.89 -1.89 -3.21
CA VAL A 82 -0.31 -1.13 -3.59
C VAL A 82 -1.53 -1.57 -2.80
N HIS A 83 -1.80 -2.88 -2.76
CA HIS A 83 -2.90 -3.44 -1.97
C HIS A 83 -2.82 -3.03 -0.50
N THR A 84 -1.64 -3.11 0.11
CA THR A 84 -1.43 -2.76 1.52
C THR A 84 -1.73 -1.28 1.78
N GLN A 85 -1.26 -0.38 0.91
CA GLN A 85 -1.50 1.05 1.07
C GLN A 85 -2.96 1.42 0.85
N CYS A 86 -3.62 0.86 -0.17
CA CYS A 86 -5.04 1.09 -0.39
C CYS A 86 -5.87 0.62 0.81
N HIS A 87 -5.58 -0.58 1.32
CA HIS A 87 -6.30 -1.14 2.47
C HIS A 87 -6.06 -0.34 3.76
N ARG A 88 -4.88 0.28 3.93
CA ARG A 88 -4.60 1.21 5.03
C ARG A 88 -5.59 2.38 5.01
N ILE A 89 -5.79 3.01 3.85
CA ILE A 89 -6.71 4.14 3.68
C ILE A 89 -8.17 3.70 3.88
N THR A 90 -8.59 2.60 3.25
CA THR A 90 -9.97 2.10 3.38
C THR A 90 -10.29 1.71 4.82
N ARG A 91 -9.33 1.14 5.56
CA ARG A 91 -9.50 0.84 7.00
C ARG A 91 -9.69 2.11 7.82
N VAL A 92 -8.93 3.18 7.55
CA VAL A 92 -9.08 4.46 8.25
C VAL A 92 -10.45 5.08 7.96
N LYS A 93 -10.89 5.11 6.69
CA LYS A 93 -12.23 5.59 6.32
C LYS A 93 -13.36 4.82 7.00
N ARG A 94 -13.23 3.48 7.11
CA ARG A 94 -14.22 2.66 7.84
C ARG A 94 -14.29 3.00 9.34
N LEU A 95 -13.22 3.55 9.90
CA LEU A 95 -13.15 3.98 11.29
C LEU A 95 -13.59 5.44 11.48
N GLU A 96 -13.96 6.17 10.43
CA GLU A 96 -14.63 7.48 10.56
C GLU A 96 -16.04 7.30 11.14
N ASN A 97 -16.06 7.23 12.47
CA ASN A 97 -17.08 7.62 13.42
C ASN A 97 -18.55 7.23 13.13
N VAL A 98 -19.00 6.18 13.83
CA VAL A 98 -20.38 6.15 14.31
C VAL A 98 -20.50 7.20 15.43
N PRO A 99 -21.44 8.16 15.38
CA PRO A 99 -21.64 9.11 16.46
C PRO A 99 -21.84 8.36 17.79
N LEU A 100 -21.17 8.78 18.87
CA LEU A 100 -21.34 8.21 20.21
C LEU A 100 -22.82 8.15 20.63
N ALA A 101 -23.62 9.13 20.19
CA ALA A 101 -25.07 9.17 20.38
C ALA A 101 -25.81 7.93 19.82
N HIS A 102 -25.29 7.30 18.77
CA HIS A 102 -25.88 6.10 18.17
C HIS A 102 -25.56 4.83 18.97
N VAL A 103 -24.48 4.83 19.76
CA VAL A 103 -24.15 3.75 20.70
C VAL A 103 -24.94 3.91 22.01
N ALA A 104 -25.23 5.16 22.40
CA ALA A 104 -25.98 5.49 23.61
C ALA A 104 -27.47 5.11 23.57
N ASN A 105 -28.04 4.82 22.39
CA ASN A 105 -29.42 4.33 22.23
C ASN A 105 -29.55 2.80 22.29
N ARG A 106 -28.49 2.09 22.73
CA ARG A 106 -28.62 0.67 23.07
C ARG A 106 -29.41 0.59 24.38
N PRO A 107 -30.60 -0.04 24.41
CA PRO A 107 -31.31 -0.19 25.66
C PRO A 107 -30.40 -0.94 26.64
N ALA A 108 -30.18 -0.38 27.84
CA ALA A 108 -29.43 -0.99 28.93
C ALA A 108 -30.12 -2.23 29.53
N ALA A 109 -31.03 -2.84 28.80
CA ALA A 109 -31.80 -4.00 29.18
C ALA A 109 -31.18 -5.23 28.50
N GLU A 110 -30.25 -5.89 29.22
CA GLU A 110 -29.80 -7.29 29.10
C GLU A 110 -28.31 -7.44 29.40
N ALA A 111 -27.90 -6.90 30.54
CA ALA A 111 -26.64 -7.27 31.17
C ALA A 111 -26.89 -7.46 32.66
N ASP A 112 -27.88 -8.30 32.98
CA ASP A 112 -27.99 -8.86 34.33
C ASP A 112 -26.87 -9.91 34.51
N TRP A 113 -25.69 -9.41 34.83
CA TRP A 113 -24.54 -10.22 35.18
C TRP A 113 -24.70 -10.89 36.56
N THR A 114 -25.69 -10.49 37.35
CA THR A 114 -25.86 -10.95 38.73
C THR A 114 -26.56 -12.31 38.83
N GLN A 115 -27.25 -12.75 37.76
CA GLN A 115 -27.88 -14.08 37.69
C GLN A 115 -26.94 -15.21 37.26
N ARG A 116 -25.65 -14.95 36.97
CA ARG A 116 -24.69 -15.98 36.50
C ARG A 116 -23.73 -16.52 37.57
N ILE A 117 -23.87 -16.08 38.83
CA ILE A 117 -23.03 -16.52 39.97
C ILE A 117 -23.90 -17.11 41.10
N ALA A 118 -24.87 -17.96 40.74
CA ALA A 118 -25.60 -18.80 41.70
C ALA A 118 -25.38 -20.27 41.39
#